data_AF-A0A258IJ38-F1
#
_entry.id   AF-A0A258IJ38-F1
#
_cell.length_a   1.000
_cell.length_b   1.000
_cell.length_c   1.000
_cell.angle_alpha   90.00
_cell.angle_beta   90.00
_cell.angle_gamma   90.00
#
_symmetry.space_group_name_H-M   'P 1'
#
loop_
_entity.id
_entity.type
_entity.pdbx_description
1 polymer ?
#
loop_
_entity_poly.entity_id
_entity_poly.type
_entity_poly.pdbx_seq_one_letter_code
_entity_poly.pdbx_strand_id
1 'polypeptide(L)' 'MNDWPDALRLAVRLNIPPEAFWRLSLREWRMLTQAPAAPVLTRPTLDALIARFPDEETPP' A
#
# COMPACT_ATOMS: atom_id res chain seq x y z
N MET A 1 22.14 -2.95 -11.85
CA MET A 1 21.72 -1.72 -12.56
C MET A 1 21.29 -0.74 -11.48
N ASN A 2 21.48 0.57 -11.64
CA ASN A 2 21.24 1.51 -10.54
C ASN A 2 19.73 1.77 -10.43
N ASP A 3 19.02 1.09 -9.53
CA ASP A 3 17.55 1.07 -9.45
C ASP A 3 16.93 2.37 -8.86
N TRP A 4 17.78 3.36 -8.54
CA TRP A 4 17.38 4.63 -7.93
C TRP A 4 16.46 5.52 -8.78
N PRO A 5 16.64 5.68 -10.10
CA PRO A 5 15.72 6.46 -10.92
C PRO A 5 14.30 5.87 -10.94
N ASP A 6 14.18 4.54 -10.92
CA ASP A 6 12.87 3.87 -10.88
C ASP A 6 12.22 3.98 -9.51
N ALA A 7 13.01 3.88 -8.44
CA ALA A 7 12.54 4.16 -7.09
C ALA A 7 12.01 5.60 -6.95
N LEU A 8 12.73 6.60 -7.49
CA LEU A 8 12.30 8.00 -7.47
C LEU A 8 11.01 8.23 -8.28
N ARG A 9 10.87 7.60 -9.45
CA ARG A 9 9.62 7.65 -10.24
C ARG A 9 8.44 7.01 -9.50
N LEU A 10 8.67 5.90 -8.80
CA LEU A 10 7.65 5.26 -7.98
C LEU A 10 7.24 6.15 -6.79
N ALA A 11 8.18 6.82 -6.14
CA ALA A 11 7.90 7.76 -5.06
C ALA A 11 6.94 8.88 -5.51
N VAL A 12 7.17 9.45 -6.70
CA VAL A 12 6.27 10.46 -7.29
C VAL A 12 4.85 9.89 -7.52
N ARG A 13 4.72 8.65 -8.00
CA ARG A 13 3.42 7.98 -8.17
C ARG A 13 2.68 7.73 -6.85
N LEU A 14 3.43 7.60 -5.75
CA LEU A 14 2.91 7.46 -4.39
C LEU A 14 2.68 8.82 -3.70
N ASN A 15 2.79 9.94 -4.42
CA ASN A 15 2.71 11.31 -3.89
C ASN A 15 3.76 11.64 -2.80
N ILE A 16 4.94 11.01 -2.88
CA ILE A 16 6.07 11.33 -2.02
C ILE A 16 6.96 12.33 -2.78
N PRO A 17 7.12 13.58 -2.30
CA PRO A 17 7.95 14.56 -2.98
C PRO A 17 9.43 14.11 -2.95
N PRO A 18 10.25 14.50 -3.96
CA PRO A 18 11.64 14.04 -4.06
C PRO A 18 12.48 14.28 -2.79
N GLU A 19 12.28 15.41 -2.11
CA GLU A 19 13.00 15.69 -0.87
C GLU A 19 12.61 14.76 0.28
N ALA A 20 11.33 14.38 0.39
CA ALA A 20 10.90 13.41 1.39
C ALA A 20 11.45 12.01 1.08
N PHE A 21 11.54 11.62 -0.19
CA PHE A 21 12.13 10.35 -0.60
C PHE A 21 13.57 10.19 -0.09
N TRP A 22 14.41 11.22 -0.23
CA TRP A 22 15.80 11.19 0.24
C TRP A 22 15.94 11.13 1.76
N ARG A 23 14.89 11.51 2.50
CA ARG A 23 14.84 11.41 3.97
C ARG A 23 14.35 10.06 4.47
N LEU A 24 13.73 9.24 3.60
CA LEU A 24 13.26 7.91 3.99
C LEU A 24 14.43 6.99 4.26
N SER A 25 14.32 6.21 5.32
CA SER A 25 15.17 5.04 5.51
C SER A 25 14.84 3.96 4.48
N LEU A 26 15.80 3.10 4.18
CA LEU A 26 15.59 1.96 3.30
C LEU A 26 14.49 1.00 3.82
N ARG A 27 14.30 0.95 5.14
CA ARG A 27 13.23 0.15 5.77
C ARG A 27 11.85 0.72 5.46
N GLU A 28 11.66 2.02 5.61
CA GLU A 28 10.40 2.68 5.30
C GLU A 28 10.08 2.59 3.81
N TRP A 29 11.09 2.79 2.96
CA TRP A 29 10.92 2.60 1.51
C TRP A 29 10.44 1.19 1.16
N ARG A 30 11.05 0.15 1.76
CA ARG A 30 10.61 -1.25 1.58
C ARG A 30 9.20 -1.48 2.10
N MET A 31 8.83 -0.93 3.25
CA MET A 31 7.46 -1.06 3.78
C MET A 31 6.40 -0.52 2.82
N LEU A 32 6.71 0.55 2.07
CA LEU A 32 5.78 1.16 1.11
C LEU A 32 5.70 0.43 -0.23
N THR A 33 6.76 -0.26 -0.64
CA THR A 33 6.93 -0.71 -2.04
C THR A 33 7.09 -2.20 -2.22
N GLN A 34 7.45 -2.91 -1.14
CA GLN A 34 7.65 -4.35 -1.21
C GLN A 34 6.31 -5.03 -1.46
N ALA A 35 6.29 -5.92 -2.45
CA ALA A 35 5.14 -6.77 -2.68
C ALA A 35 4.82 -7.55 -1.38
N PRO A 36 3.57 -7.55 -0.92
CA PRO A 36 3.21 -8.26 0.29
C PRO A 36 3.51 -9.75 0.14
N ALA A 37 4.09 -10.34 1.19
CA ALA A 37 4.45 -11.77 1.20
C ALA A 37 3.21 -12.68 1.28
N ALA A 38 2.07 -12.14 1.71
CA ALA A 38 0.79 -12.83 1.79
C ALA A 38 -0.11 -12.44 0.61
N PRO A 39 -1.05 -13.32 0.20
CA PRO A 39 -2.03 -12.99 -0.82
C PRO A 39 -2.78 -11.72 -0.43
N VAL A 40 -2.78 -10.73 -1.33
CA VAL A 40 -3.51 -9.48 -1.15
C VAL A 40 -5.00 -9.79 -1.15
N LEU A 41 -5.74 -9.17 -0.23
CA LEU A 41 -7.20 -9.23 -0.24
C LEU A 41 -7.71 -8.76 -1.60
N THR A 42 -8.31 -9.67 -2.35
CA THR A 42 -8.89 -9.34 -3.66
C THR A 42 -10.24 -8.69 -3.48
N ARG A 43 -10.72 -7.98 -4.52
CA ARG A 43 -12.07 -7.40 -4.48
C ARG A 43 -13.16 -8.47 -4.23
N PRO A 44 -13.18 -9.61 -4.93
CA PRO A 44 -14.13 -10.69 -4.63
C PRO A 44 -14.03 -11.23 -3.19
N THR A 45 -12.81 -11.34 -2.64
CA THR A 45 -12.62 -11.80 -1.25
C THR A 45 -13.17 -10.78 -0.25
N LEU A 46 -12.97 -9.48 -0.50
CA LEU A 46 -13.56 -8.42 0.31
C LEU A 46 -15.09 -8.48 0.26
N ASP A 47 -15.68 -8.62 -0.92
CA ASP A 47 -17.13 -8.70 -1.10
C ASP A 47 -17.72 -9.91 -0.34
N ALA A 48 -17.02 -11.05 -0.33
CA ALA A 48 -17.42 -12.23 0.44
C ALA A 48 -17.36 -12.01 1.96
N LEU A 49 -16.39 -11.23 2.46
CA LEU A 49 -16.31 -10.87 3.88
C LEU A 49 -17.45 -9.94 4.28
N ILE A 50 -17.76 -8.93 3.46
CA ILE A 50 -18.90 -8.01 3.69
C ILE A 50 -20.21 -8.81 3.81
N ALA A 51 -20.45 -9.75 2.88
CA ALA A 51 -21.65 -10.59 2.92
C ALA A 51 -21.68 -11.53 4.14
N ARG A 52 -20.52 -11.99 4.61
CA ARG A 52 -20.41 -12.89 5.76
C ARG A 52 -20.60 -12.17 7.10
N PHE A 53 -20.17 -10.92 7.18
CA PHE A 53 -20.20 -10.10 8.39
C PHE A 53 -20.91 -8.77 8.08
N PRO A 54 -22.25 -8.79 7.92
CA PRO A 54 -23.01 -7.56 7.67
C PRO A 54 -22.94 -6.62 8.88
N ASP A 55 -22.91 -5.32 8.61
CA ASP A 55 -22.96 -4.30 9.66
C ASP A 55 -24.24 -4.43 10.49
N GLU A 56 -24.13 -4.26 11.80
CA GLU A 56 -25.30 -4.18 12.68
C GLU A 56 -25.95 -2.81 12.54
N GLU A 57 -27.28 -2.78 12.37
CA GLU A 57 -28.03 -1.52 12.45
C GLU A 57 -27.84 -0.95 13.85
N THR A 58 -27.22 0.23 13.95
CA THR A 58 -27.17 0.97 15.21
C THR A 58 -28.57 1.53 15.46
N PRO A 59 -29.28 1.11 16.53
CA PRO A 59 -30.60 1.64 16.83
C PRO A 59 -30.53 3.16 17.11
N PRO A 60 -31.59 3.92 16.80
CA PRO A 60 -31.64 5.37 17.03
C PRO A 60 -31.58 5.75 18.51
#